data_AF-A0A1A9Z0V6-F1
#
_entry.id   AF-A0A1A9Z0V6-F1
#
_cell.length_a   1.000
_cell.length_b   1.000
_cell.length_c   1.000
_cell.angle_alpha   90.00
_cell.angle_beta   90.00
_cell.angle_gamma   90.00
#
_symmetry.space_group_name_H-M   'P 1'
#
loop_
_entity.id
_entity.type
_entity.pdbx_description
1 polymer ?
#
loop_
_entity_poly.entity_id
_entity_poly.type
_entity_poly.pdbx_seq_one_letter_code
_entity_poly.pdbx_strand_id
1 'polypeptide(L)'
;MEQPVDIQIFGRTLRINCPEEKRAELKQAAKYLEKQLQELKERSKISNLEQLLFISALNICYDLNQEKSKFQNYSTSIDRGIQSLKDIVSRAISEHNSQIIEGKNNLYKYSGPPAFGPVPDKFSPPKGCTPTTAPTIFLLI
;
A
#
# COMPACT_ATOMS: atom_id res chain seq x y z
N MET A 1 -19.12 -30.45 7.37
CA MET A 1 -19.45 -31.31 8.53
C MET A 1 -18.18 -31.49 9.34
N GLU A 2 -18.24 -31.36 10.66
CA GLU A 2 -17.10 -31.67 11.53
C GLU A 2 -17.15 -33.16 11.88
N GLN A 3 -16.02 -33.86 11.80
CA GLN A 3 -15.96 -35.23 12.31
C GLN A 3 -14.77 -35.39 13.25
N PRO A 4 -14.89 -36.24 14.29
CA PRO A 4 -13.85 -36.43 15.28
C PRO A 4 -12.60 -37.04 14.64
N VAL A 5 -11.44 -36.52 15.01
CA VAL A 5 -10.12 -37.00 14.59
C VAL A 5 -9.31 -37.32 15.84
N ASP A 6 -8.76 -38.53 15.88
CA ASP A 6 -7.86 -38.94 16.95
C ASP A 6 -6.42 -38.57 16.59
N ILE A 7 -5.74 -37.92 17.53
CA ILE A 7 -4.38 -37.40 17.38
C ILE A 7 -3.55 -37.88 18.56
N GLN A 8 -2.37 -38.42 18.27
CA GLN A 8 -1.44 -38.88 19.30
C GLN A 8 -0.29 -37.88 19.46
N ILE A 9 -0.05 -37.43 20.69
CA ILE A 9 1.03 -36.50 21.05
C ILE A 9 1.71 -37.03 22.32
N PHE A 10 3.00 -37.32 22.25
CA PHE A 10 3.83 -37.80 23.37
C PHE A 10 3.24 -39.03 24.08
N GLY A 11 2.62 -39.94 23.31
CA GLY A 11 1.96 -41.15 23.80
C GLY A 11 0.54 -40.94 24.36
N ARG A 12 0.02 -39.71 24.37
CA ARG A 12 -1.37 -39.41 24.74
C ARG A 12 -2.24 -39.30 23.50
N THR A 13 -3.40 -39.94 23.50
CA THR A 13 -4.39 -39.81 22.42
C THR A 13 -5.43 -38.75 22.79
N LEU A 14 -5.65 -37.81 21.89
CA LEU A 14 -6.59 -36.69 22.00
C LEU A 14 -7.61 -36.79 20.87
N ARG A 15 -8.89 -36.60 21.19
CA ARG A 15 -9.98 -36.61 20.19
C ARG A 15 -10.46 -35.19 19.98
N ILE A 16 -10.28 -34.68 18.75
CA ILE A 16 -10.59 -33.30 18.39
C ILE A 16 -11.60 -33.30 17.25
N ASN A 17 -12.67 -32.52 17.38
CA ASN A 17 -13.60 -32.29 16.27
C ASN A 17 -12.95 -31.36 15.26
N CYS A 18 -12.80 -31.82 14.03
CA CYS A 18 -12.13 -31.06 12.98
C CYS A 18 -12.89 -31.20 11.64
N PRO A 19 -13.13 -30.10 10.91
CA PRO A 19 -13.67 -30.17 9.55
C PRO A 19 -12.66 -30.83 8.61
N GLU A 20 -13.16 -31.52 7.59
CA GLU A 20 -12.35 -32.39 6.73
C GLU A 20 -11.20 -31.66 6.04
N GLU A 21 -11.46 -30.42 5.60
CA GLU A 21 -10.50 -29.52 4.95
C GLU A 21 -9.27 -29.23 5.82
N LYS A 22 -9.45 -29.09 7.14
CA LYS A 22 -8.38 -28.69 8.08
C LYS A 22 -7.65 -29.86 8.72
N ARG A 23 -8.04 -31.11 8.41
CA ARG A 23 -7.44 -32.31 9.03
C ARG A 23 -5.95 -32.43 8.77
N ALA A 24 -5.52 -32.10 7.56
CA ALA A 24 -4.11 -32.14 7.17
C ALA A 24 -3.29 -31.15 8.00
N GLU A 25 -3.77 -29.91 8.10
CA GLU A 25 -3.15 -28.85 8.92
C GLU A 25 -3.11 -29.23 10.40
N LEU A 26 -4.19 -29.78 10.94
CA LEU A 26 -4.24 -30.23 12.34
C LEU A 26 -3.22 -31.34 12.62
N LYS A 27 -3.09 -32.33 11.71
CA LYS A 27 -2.05 -33.38 11.82
C LYS A 27 -0.65 -32.80 11.73
N GLN A 28 -0.44 -31.78 10.89
CA GLN A 28 0.84 -31.10 10.78
C GLN A 28 1.17 -30.31 12.06
N ALA A 29 0.18 -29.61 12.63
CA ALA A 29 0.32 -28.91 13.91
C ALA A 29 0.66 -29.88 15.06
N ALA A 30 0.03 -31.06 15.08
CA ALA A 30 0.36 -32.10 16.06
C ALA A 30 1.82 -32.59 15.92
N LYS A 31 2.29 -32.84 14.70
CA LYS A 31 3.70 -33.20 14.43
C LYS A 31 4.66 -32.08 14.84
N TYR A 32 4.29 -30.83 14.61
CA TYR A 32 5.09 -29.68 15.03
C TYR A 32 5.20 -29.60 16.55
N LEU A 33 4.09 -29.78 17.27
CA LEU A 33 4.08 -29.81 18.73
C LEU A 33 4.92 -30.97 19.27
N GLU A 34 4.82 -32.16 18.68
CA GLU A 34 5.63 -33.33 19.07
C GLU A 34 7.12 -33.03 18.98
N LYS A 35 7.55 -32.44 17.85
CA LYS A 35 8.94 -32.05 17.63
C LYS A 35 9.41 -31.01 18.66
N GLN A 36 8.61 -29.97 18.91
CA GLN A 36 8.93 -28.95 19.91
C GLN A 36 9.07 -29.52 21.32
N LEU A 37 8.20 -30.47 21.69
CA LEU A 37 8.30 -31.15 22.98
C LEU A 37 9.55 -32.02 23.08
N GLN A 38 9.91 -32.73 22.01
CA GLN A 38 11.12 -33.55 21.96
C GLN A 38 12.38 -32.69 22.07
N GLU A 39 12.49 -31.62 21.28
CA GLU A 39 13.63 -30.68 21.33
C GLU A 39 13.75 -30.03 22.71
N LEU A 40 12.61 -29.63 23.31
CA LEU A 40 12.60 -29.06 24.66
C LEU A 40 13.03 -30.10 25.70
N LYS A 41 12.61 -31.36 25.58
CA LYS A 41 13.01 -32.45 26.47
C LYS A 41 14.50 -32.81 26.33
N GLU A 42 15.07 -32.70 25.14
CA GLU A 42 16.50 -32.93 24.92
C GLU A 42 17.35 -31.79 25.50
N ARG A 43 16.88 -30.54 25.34
CA ARG A 43 17.59 -29.35 25.83
C ARG A 43 17.42 -29.11 27.33
N SER A 44 16.29 -29.50 27.90
CA SER A 44 15.94 -29.29 29.31
C SER A 44 15.90 -30.61 30.08
N LYS A 45 16.37 -30.63 31.33
CA LYS A 45 16.31 -31.83 32.19
C LYS A 45 14.91 -32.09 32.77
N ILE A 46 13.86 -31.56 32.13
CA ILE A 46 12.48 -31.63 32.62
C ILE A 46 11.88 -32.97 32.17
N SER A 47 11.54 -33.82 33.13
CA SER A 47 10.90 -35.12 32.89
C SER A 47 9.37 -35.06 32.91
N ASN A 48 8.78 -34.00 33.50
CA ASN A 48 7.34 -33.84 33.60
C ASN A 48 6.75 -33.32 32.27
N LEU A 49 5.86 -34.13 31.69
CA LEU A 49 5.17 -33.82 30.43
C LEU A 49 4.29 -32.56 30.52
N GLU A 50 3.60 -32.32 31.63
CA GLU A 50 2.74 -31.14 31.78
C GLU A 50 3.55 -29.85 31.76
N GLN A 51 4.71 -29.85 32.42
CA GLN A 51 5.64 -28.72 32.40
C GLN A 51 6.20 -28.49 30.99
N LEU A 52 6.59 -29.56 30.29
CA LEU A 52 7.03 -29.47 28.89
C LEU A 52 5.93 -28.86 28.01
N LEU A 53 4.66 -29.30 28.17
CA LEU A 53 3.52 -28.75 27.43
C LEU A 53 3.32 -27.25 27.67
N PHE A 54 3.35 -26.80 28.93
CA PHE A 54 3.21 -25.38 29.24
C PHE A 54 4.33 -24.54 28.65
N ILE A 55 5.59 -24.99 28.79
CA ILE A 55 6.75 -24.26 28.26
C ILE A 55 6.72 -24.24 26.73
N SER A 56 6.43 -25.36 26.07
CA SER A 56 6.30 -25.41 24.61
C SER A 56 5.16 -24.51 24.11
N ALA A 57 4.00 -24.51 24.79
CA ALA A 57 2.90 -23.61 24.44
C ALA A 57 3.31 -22.14 24.57
N LEU A 58 4.01 -21.77 25.64
CA LEU A 58 4.52 -20.41 25.83
C LEU A 58 5.53 -20.01 24.75
N ASN A 59 6.46 -20.90 24.40
CA ASN A 59 7.44 -20.65 23.33
C ASN A 59 6.75 -20.40 21.98
N ILE A 60 5.78 -21.24 21.61
CA ILE A 60 5.03 -21.09 20.36
C ILE A 60 4.25 -19.76 20.35
N CYS A 61 3.59 -19.41 21.46
CA CYS A 61 2.89 -18.13 21.59
C CYS A 61 3.85 -16.94 21.48
N TYR A 62 5.06 -17.05 22.05
CA TYR A 62 6.08 -16.02 21.96
C TYR A 62 6.55 -15.82 20.51
N ASP A 63 6.89 -16.91 19.83
CA ASP A 63 7.35 -16.87 18.43
C ASP A 63 6.28 -16.28 17.51
N LEU A 64 5.01 -16.70 17.68
CA LEU A 64 3.88 -16.19 16.91
C LEU A 64 3.65 -14.69 17.16
N ASN A 65 3.78 -14.22 18.40
CA ASN A 65 3.64 -12.80 18.71
C ASN A 65 4.82 -11.98 18.17
N GLN A 66 6.03 -12.54 18.21
CA GLN A 66 7.21 -11.93 17.61
C GLN A 66 7.03 -11.76 16.09
N GLU A 67 6.53 -12.80 15.41
CA GLU A 67 6.26 -12.76 13.98
C GLU A 67 5.16 -11.75 13.62
N LYS A 68 4.07 -11.71 14.39
CA LYS A 68 3.02 -10.67 14.25
C LYS A 68 3.58 -9.26 14.40
N SER A 69 4.44 -9.02 15.39
CA SER A 69 5.06 -7.72 15.58
C SER A 69 5.97 -7.33 14.41
N LYS A 70 6.78 -8.27 13.91
CA LYS A 70 7.60 -8.08 12.70
C LYS A 70 6.73 -7.72 11.50
N PHE A 71 5.62 -8.43 11.30
CA PHE A 71 4.68 -8.15 10.21
C PHE A 71 4.06 -6.75 10.33
N GLN A 72 3.63 -6.32 11.52
CA GLN A 72 3.10 -4.98 11.76
C GLN A 72 4.13 -3.88 11.48
N ASN A 73 5.37 -4.06 11.94
CA ASN A 73 6.47 -3.14 11.67
C ASN A 73 6.76 -3.05 10.16
N TYR A 74 6.75 -4.18 9.47
CA TYR A 74 6.95 -4.25 8.03
C TYR A 74 5.83 -3.52 7.27
N SER A 75 4.56 -3.77 7.59
CA SER A 75 3.42 -3.05 7.01
C SER A 75 3.56 -1.54 7.20
N THR A 76 3.88 -1.11 8.43
CA THR A 76 4.07 0.32 8.75
C THR A 76 5.24 0.93 7.98
N SER A 77 6.29 0.17 7.69
CA SER A 77 7.41 0.61 6.85
C SER A 77 6.98 0.76 5.39
N ILE A 78 6.25 -0.22 4.85
CA ILE A 78 5.69 -0.15 3.49
C ILE A 78 4.76 1.05 3.36
N ASP A 79 3.84 1.24 4.32
CA ASP A 79 2.87 2.33 4.28
C ASP A 79 3.57 3.69 4.25
N ARG A 80 4.63 3.86 5.05
CA ARG A 80 5.48 5.06 5.00
C ARG A 80 6.17 5.24 3.65
N GLY A 81 6.69 4.16 3.07
CA GLY A 81 7.28 4.18 1.72
C GLY A 81 6.26 4.62 0.67
N ILE A 82 5.05 4.06 0.70
CA ILE A 82 3.95 4.43 -0.20
C ILE A 82 3.58 5.90 -0.04
N GLN A 83 3.45 6.40 1.20
CA GLN A 83 3.15 7.82 1.44
C GLN A 83 4.26 8.74 0.91
N SER A 84 5.53 8.39 1.13
CA SER A 84 6.65 9.15 0.58
C SER A 84 6.61 9.23 -0.94
N LEU A 85 6.32 8.11 -1.62
CA LEU A 85 6.16 8.07 -3.07
C LEU A 85 4.98 8.94 -3.53
N LYS A 86 3.84 8.86 -2.83
CA LYS A 86 2.67 9.71 -3.11
C LYS A 86 2.99 11.20 -2.97
N ASP A 87 3.76 11.58 -1.95
CA ASP A 87 4.16 12.97 -1.71
C ASP A 87 5.11 13.49 -2.80
N ILE A 88 6.02 12.65 -3.28
CA ILE A 88 6.94 13.00 -4.37
C ILE A 88 6.16 13.24 -5.66
N VAL A 89 5.23 12.34 -6.00
CA VAL A 89 4.38 12.49 -7.20
C VAL A 89 3.52 13.75 -7.11
N SER A 90 2.89 13.99 -5.96
CA SER A 90 2.04 15.18 -5.74
C SER A 90 2.83 16.48 -5.87
N ARG A 91 4.07 16.50 -5.34
CA ARG A 91 4.97 17.65 -5.48
C ARG A 91 5.36 17.90 -6.93
N ALA A 92 5.80 16.88 -7.66
CA ALA A 92 6.19 17.01 -9.06
C ALA A 92 5.05 17.52 -9.94
N ILE A 93 3.81 17.04 -9.71
CA ILE A 93 2.62 17.51 -10.43
C ILE A 93 2.33 18.99 -10.08
N SER A 94 2.39 19.37 -8.80
CA SER A 94 2.14 20.74 -8.35
C SER A 94 3.16 21.75 -8.91
N GLU A 95 4.44 21.37 -8.91
CA GLU A 95 5.52 22.17 -9.48
C GLU A 95 5.32 22.40 -10.98
N HIS A 96 4.98 21.34 -11.72
CA HIS A 96 4.73 21.45 -13.16
C HIS A 96 3.51 22.34 -13.48
N ASN A 97 2.42 22.21 -12.72
CA ASN A 97 1.25 23.07 -12.86
C ASN A 97 1.58 24.55 -12.58
N SER A 98 2.43 24.83 -11.59
CA SER A 98 2.85 26.21 -11.27
C SER A 98 3.67 26.83 -12.40
N GLN A 99 4.60 26.07 -13.00
CA GLN A 99 5.38 26.50 -14.16
C GLN A 99 4.48 26.82 -15.39
N ILE A 100 3.43 26.02 -15.61
CA ILE A 100 2.45 26.29 -16.68
C ILE A 100 1.69 27.61 -16.44
N ILE A 101 1.36 27.93 -15.19
CA ILE A 101 0.61 29.15 -14.84
C ILE A 101 1.50 30.39 -14.95
N GLU A 102 2.76 30.33 -14.49
CA GLU A 102 3.72 31.44 -14.66
C GLU A 102 4.04 31.73 -16.13
N GLY A 103 4.17 30.70 -16.96
CA GLY A 103 4.35 30.85 -18.40
C GLY A 103 3.15 31.53 -19.10
N LYS A 104 1.93 31.36 -18.57
CA LYS A 104 0.71 31.97 -19.12
C LYS A 104 0.42 33.38 -18.60
N ASN A 105 0.79 33.71 -17.36
CA ASN A 105 0.55 35.03 -16.76
C ASN A 105 1.32 36.18 -17.44
N ASN A 106 2.39 35.88 -18.19
CA ASN A 106 3.08 36.87 -19.01
C ASN A 106 2.45 37.08 -20.40
N LEU A 107 1.48 36.25 -20.82
CA LEU A 107 0.80 36.41 -22.11
C LEU A 107 -0.34 37.45 -22.05
N TYR A 108 -0.87 37.76 -20.86
CA TYR A 108 -2.00 38.68 -20.65
C TYR A 108 -1.66 39.92 -19.81
N LYS A 109 -0.39 40.35 -19.80
CA LYS A 109 0.04 41.51 -19.02
C LYS A 109 -0.18 42.80 -19.84
N TYR A 110 -1.33 43.44 -19.67
CA TYR A 110 -1.60 44.75 -20.27
C TYR A 110 -0.63 45.80 -19.72
N SER A 111 0.21 46.38 -20.58
CA SER A 111 1.25 47.36 -20.25
C SER A 111 0.92 48.79 -20.70
N GLY A 112 -0.38 49.08 -20.93
CA GLY A 112 -0.86 50.42 -21.31
C GLY A 112 -1.44 51.21 -20.14
N PRO A 113 -1.67 52.52 -20.29
CA PRO A 113 -2.47 53.28 -19.34
C PRO A 113 -3.89 52.69 -19.23
N PRO A 114 -4.54 52.76 -18.05
CA PRO A 114 -5.91 52.30 -17.91
C PRO A 114 -6.81 53.00 -18.93
N ALA A 115 -7.70 52.26 -19.60
CA ALA A 115 -8.65 52.86 -20.52
C ALA A 115 -9.67 53.68 -19.71
N PHE A 116 -9.44 54.99 -19.60
CA PHE A 116 -10.39 55.93 -19.03
C PHE A 116 -11.35 56.39 -20.13
N GLY A 117 -12.34 55.54 -20.45
CA GLY A 117 -13.39 55.84 -21.42
C GLY A 117 -14.42 54.71 -21.47
N PRO A 118 -15.65 54.98 -21.95
CA PRO A 118 -16.61 53.92 -22.20
C PRO A 118 -16.05 52.91 -23.21
N VAL A 119 -16.25 51.62 -22.96
CA VAL A 119 -15.85 50.56 -23.90
C VAL A 119 -16.58 50.82 -25.22
N PRO A 120 -15.88 50.94 -26.36
CA PRO A 120 -16.54 51.18 -27.63
C PRO A 120 -17.39 49.97 -28.01
N ASP A 121 -18.66 50.19 -28.37
CA ASP A 121 -19.61 49.14 -28.77
C ASP A 121 -19.16 48.35 -30.03
N LYS A 122 -18.11 48.80 -30.73
CA LYS A 122 -17.60 48.16 -31.95
C LYS A 122 -16.08 48.05 -31.92
N PHE A 123 -15.58 46.81 -31.99
CA PHE A 123 -14.17 46.52 -32.22
C PHE A 123 -13.75 47.12 -33.56
N SER A 124 -12.94 48.17 -33.54
CA SER A 124 -12.31 48.73 -34.73
C SER A 124 -10.81 48.38 -34.71
N PRO A 125 -10.25 47.81 -35.79
CA PRO A 125 -8.82 47.53 -35.86
C PRO A 125 -8.01 48.84 -35.86
N PRO A 126 -6.74 48.81 -35.40
CA PRO A 126 -5.90 50.01 -35.29
C PRO A 126 -5.70 50.69 -36.64
N LYS A 127 -5.83 52.03 -36.66
CA LYS A 127 -5.63 52.83 -37.88
C LYS A 127 -4.17 52.75 -38.32
N GLY A 128 -3.92 52.12 -39.47
CA GLY A 128 -2.58 51.96 -40.05
C GLY A 128 -2.36 50.62 -40.75
N CYS A 129 -3.20 49.61 -40.54
CA CYS A 129 -3.18 48.41 -41.36
C CYS A 129 -3.86 48.70 -42.70
N THR A 130 -3.10 48.79 -43.78
CA THR A 130 -3.67 48.50 -45.11
C THR A 130 -4.17 47.05 -45.11
N PRO A 131 -5.23 46.71 -45.86
CA PRO A 131 -5.61 45.31 -45.97
C PRO A 131 -4.42 44.55 -46.57
N THR A 132 -3.78 43.69 -45.78
CA THR A 132 -2.88 42.70 -46.38
C THR A 132 -3.79 41.76 -47.16
N THR A 133 -3.80 41.93 -48.48
CA THR A 133 -4.31 40.91 -49.39
C THR A 133 -3.35 39.74 -49.28
N ALA A 134 -3.53 38.90 -48.26
CA ALA A 134 -2.96 37.57 -48.28
C ALA A 134 -3.53 36.90 -49.54
N PRO A 135 -2.71 36.41 -50.48
CA PRO A 135 -3.24 35.62 -51.57
C PRO A 135 -3.98 34.44 -50.94
N THR A 136 -5.28 34.37 -51.21
CA THR A 136 -6.08 33.18 -50.93
C THR A 136 -5.48 32.07 -51.77
N ILE A 137 -4.59 31.26 -51.20
CA ILE A 137 -4.35 29.93 -51.72
C ILE A 137 -5.66 29.20 -51.48
N PHE A 138 -6.49 29.18 -52.52
CA PHE A 138 -7.65 28.32 -52.62
C PHE A 138 -7.13 26.90 -52.42
N LEU A 139 -7.49 26.29 -51.29
CA LEU A 139 -7.33 24.86 -51.10
C LEU A 139 -8.35 24.19 -52.03
N LEU A 140 -7.94 23.97 -53.28
CA LEU A 140 -8.61 23.03 -54.17
C LEU A 140 -8.07 21.64 -53.86
N ILE A 141 -9.03 20.75 -53.61
CA ILE A 141 -8.92 19.31 -53.47
C ILE A 141 -8.21 18.72 -54.70
#